data_AF-A0A0R2MAM5-F1
#
_entry.id   AF-A0A0R2MAM5-F1
#
_cell.length_a   1.000
_cell.length_b   1.000
_cell.length_c   1.000
_cell.angle_alpha   90.00
_cell.angle_beta   90.00
_cell.angle_gamma   90.00
#
_symmetry.space_group_name_H-M   'P 1'
#
loop_
_entity.id
_entity.type
_entity.pdbx_description
1 polymer ?
#
loop_
_entity_poly.entity_id
_entity_poly.type
_entity_poly.pdbx_seq_one_letter_code
_entity_poly.pdbx_strand_id
1 'polypeptide(L)'
;MTTITEDQYLSNIKGVKYLSASAYLDMLKNGQKFVLFIGFKECPYCRKFSTTLNAYLKNPTTQIYYLDLDQFDNDSMQNLFDQVITDSGLQYTPTVEKINQGVIVNKLVGSTITLSQLRSL
;
A
#
# COMPACT_ATOMS: atom_id res chain seq x y z
N MET A 1 -20.41 -5.40 -1.60
CA MET A 1 -19.24 -5.86 -2.38
C MET A 1 -18.96 -4.85 -3.49
N THR A 2 -17.71 -4.70 -3.92
CA THR A 2 -17.33 -3.77 -5.01
C THR A 2 -17.58 -4.41 -6.39
N THR A 3 -17.86 -3.61 -7.41
CA THR A 3 -17.97 -4.06 -8.81
C THR A 3 -16.63 -4.00 -9.56
N ILE A 4 -15.61 -3.43 -8.92
CA ILE A 4 -14.26 -3.32 -9.50
C ILE A 4 -13.63 -4.72 -9.59
N THR A 5 -13.23 -5.12 -10.79
CA THR A 5 -12.54 -6.40 -11.06
C THR A 5 -11.05 -6.33 -10.69
N GLU A 6 -10.38 -7.48 -10.63
CA GLU A 6 -8.92 -7.54 -10.43
C GLU A 6 -8.15 -6.81 -11.54
N ASP A 7 -8.54 -6.98 -12.81
CA ASP A 7 -7.92 -6.26 -13.93
C ASP A 7 -8.11 -4.74 -13.82
N GLN A 8 -9.31 -4.30 -13.44
CA GLN A 8 -9.58 -2.88 -13.22
C GLN A 8 -8.76 -2.33 -12.04
N TYR A 9 -8.58 -3.13 -10.98
CA TYR A 9 -7.69 -2.80 -9.87
C TYR A 9 -6.25 -2.60 -10.35
N LEU A 10 -5.69 -3.56 -11.09
CA LEU A 10 -4.34 -3.48 -11.63
C LEU A 10 -4.17 -2.28 -12.56
N SER A 11 -5.18 -2.00 -13.40
CA SER A 11 -5.21 -0.80 -14.24
C SER A 11 -5.26 0.49 -13.41
N ASN A 12 -6.06 0.52 -12.33
CA ASN A 12 -6.22 1.68 -11.46
C ASN A 12 -4.94 2.04 -10.72
N ILE A 13 -4.11 1.05 -10.38
CA ILE A 13 -2.87 1.26 -9.61
C ILE A 13 -1.63 1.40 -10.49
N LYS A 14 -1.73 1.38 -11.82
CA LYS A 14 -0.58 1.34 -12.75
C LYS A 14 0.52 2.40 -12.52
N GLY A 15 0.22 3.51 -11.86
CA GLY A 15 1.18 4.56 -11.51
C GLY A 15 1.97 4.36 -10.20
N VAL A 16 1.67 3.32 -9.43
CA VAL A 16 2.44 2.98 -8.22
C VAL A 16 3.75 2.29 -8.57
N LYS A 17 4.73 2.35 -7.66
CA LYS A 17 5.98 1.60 -7.79
C LYS A 17 5.92 0.36 -6.90
N TYR A 18 5.93 -0.82 -7.52
CA TYR A 18 5.97 -2.08 -6.77
C TYR A 18 7.22 -2.17 -5.90
N LEU A 19 7.03 -2.68 -4.68
CA LEU A 19 8.05 -2.81 -3.66
C LEU A 19 8.02 -4.24 -3.13
N SER A 20 9.19 -4.90 -3.06
CA SER A 20 9.32 -6.18 -2.37
C SER A 20 9.33 -5.97 -0.85
N ALA A 21 8.99 -7.01 -0.10
CA ALA A 21 9.12 -7.01 1.36
C ALA A 21 10.53 -6.61 1.83
N SER A 22 11.57 -7.17 1.20
CA SER A 22 12.96 -6.83 1.50
C SER A 22 13.29 -5.36 1.27
N ALA A 23 12.86 -4.79 0.14
CA ALA A 23 13.10 -3.40 -0.18
C ALA A 23 12.34 -2.46 0.78
N TYR A 24 11.13 -2.82 1.21
CA TYR A 24 10.41 -2.11 2.26
C TYR A 24 11.18 -2.06 3.57
N LEU A 25 11.66 -3.21 4.06
CA LEU A 25 12.43 -3.30 5.30
C LEU A 25 13.75 -2.51 5.21
N ASP A 26 14.42 -2.56 4.05
CA ASP A 26 15.62 -1.77 3.82
C ASP A 26 15.33 -0.26 3.80
N MET A 27 14.23 0.18 3.19
CA MET A 27 13.82 1.59 3.19
C MET A 27 13.48 2.09 4.60
N LEU A 28 12.80 1.27 5.41
CA LEU A 28 12.55 1.55 6.83
C LEU A 28 13.84 1.73 7.61
N LYS A 29 14.73 0.73 7.55
CA LYS A 29 16.00 0.71 8.28
C LYS A 29 16.91 1.89 7.92
N ASN A 30 16.92 2.28 6.64
CA ASN A 30 17.70 3.41 6.15
C ASN A 30 17.05 4.78 6.42
N GLY A 31 15.93 4.82 7.14
CA GLY A 31 15.26 6.07 7.52
C GLY A 31 14.69 6.84 6.33
N GLN A 32 14.39 6.16 5.22
CA GLN A 32 13.88 6.84 4.02
C GLN A 32 12.49 7.41 4.25
N LYS A 33 12.17 8.48 3.53
CA LYS A 33 10.82 9.07 3.49
C LYS A 33 10.08 8.54 2.27
N PHE A 34 8.96 7.86 2.49
CA PHE A 34 8.15 7.30 1.40
C PHE A 34 6.69 7.12 1.83
N VAL A 35 5.81 6.98 0.84
CA VAL A 35 4.42 6.59 1.04
C VAL A 35 4.23 5.17 0.53
N LEU A 36 3.69 4.30 1.37
CA LEU A 36 3.44 2.90 1.09
C LEU A 36 1.94 2.63 1.05
N PHE A 37 1.48 1.98 -0.01
CA PHE A 37 0.16 1.36 -0.10
C PHE A 37 0.32 -0.15 0.06
N ILE A 38 -0.40 -0.74 1.01
CA ILE A 38 -0.43 -2.18 1.27
C ILE A 38 -1.81 -2.73 0.87
N GLY A 39 -1.82 -3.73 0.00
CA GLY A 39 -3.05 -4.33 -0.55
C GLY A 39 -2.75 -5.56 -1.40
N PHE A 40 -3.78 -6.10 -2.04
CA PHE A 40 -3.69 -7.23 -2.98
C PHE A 40 -4.94 -7.26 -3.86
N LYS A 41 -4.92 -7.98 -4.99
CA LYS A 41 -5.96 -7.84 -6.03
C LYS A 41 -7.28 -8.52 -5.64
N GLU A 42 -7.24 -9.63 -4.89
CA GLU A 42 -8.42 -10.39 -4.45
C GLU A 42 -9.19 -9.67 -3.33
N CYS A 43 -8.55 -8.68 -2.67
CA CYS A 43 -9.14 -7.85 -1.63
C CYS A 43 -10.23 -6.89 -2.17
N PRO A 44 -11.53 -7.10 -1.89
CA PRO A 44 -12.60 -6.25 -2.44
C PRO A 44 -12.54 -4.81 -1.93
N TYR A 45 -12.01 -4.58 -0.72
CA TYR A 45 -11.85 -3.23 -0.17
C TYR A 45 -10.70 -2.48 -0.84
N CYS A 46 -9.64 -3.18 -1.23
CA CYS A 46 -8.50 -2.65 -1.96
C CYS A 46 -8.93 -2.28 -3.38
N ARG A 47 -9.70 -3.15 -4.03
CA ARG A 47 -10.34 -2.87 -5.32
C ARG A 47 -11.24 -1.64 -5.26
N LYS A 48 -12.07 -1.50 -4.22
CA LYS A 48 -12.91 -0.29 -4.02
C LYS A 48 -12.06 0.98 -3.85
N PHE A 49 -11.02 0.94 -3.04
CA PHE A 49 -10.10 2.08 -2.83
C PHE A 49 -9.35 2.48 -4.10
N SER A 50 -9.03 1.51 -4.97
CA SER A 50 -8.23 1.78 -6.17
C SER A 50 -8.81 2.85 -7.10
N THR A 51 -10.12 3.07 -7.09
CA THR A 51 -10.76 4.20 -7.80
C THR A 51 -10.27 5.55 -7.28
N THR A 52 -10.17 5.72 -5.95
CA THR A 52 -9.60 6.93 -5.33
C THR A 52 -8.12 7.03 -5.64
N LEU A 53 -7.39 5.93 -5.56
CA LEU A 53 -5.95 5.90 -5.85
C LEU A 53 -5.67 6.28 -7.31
N ASN A 54 -6.45 5.78 -8.28
CA ASN A 54 -6.37 6.15 -9.68
C ASN A 54 -6.57 7.67 -9.87
N ALA A 55 -7.58 8.25 -9.21
CA ALA A 55 -7.81 9.69 -9.25
C ALA A 55 -6.61 10.50 -8.69
N TYR A 56 -5.95 10.00 -7.65
CA TYR A 56 -4.72 10.58 -7.10
C TYR A 56 -3.55 10.46 -8.10
N LEU A 57 -3.35 9.29 -8.70
CA LEU A 57 -2.23 9.01 -9.62
C LEU A 57 -2.27 9.80 -10.92
N LYS A 58 -3.40 10.42 -11.29
CA LYS A 58 -3.49 11.36 -12.41
C LYS A 58 -2.72 12.66 -12.17
N ASN A 59 -2.60 13.09 -10.91
CA ASN A 59 -1.87 14.29 -10.50
C ASN A 59 -1.24 14.05 -9.11
N PRO A 60 -0.20 13.20 -9.04
CA PRO A 60 0.37 12.77 -7.77
C PRO A 60 1.16 13.91 -7.11
N THR A 61 0.99 14.10 -5.79
CA THR A 61 1.82 15.02 -4.99
C THR A 61 3.08 14.35 -4.45
N THR A 62 3.06 13.02 -4.34
CA THR A 62 4.20 12.16 -3.99
C THR A 62 4.07 10.80 -4.68
N GLN A 63 5.21 10.14 -4.93
CA GLN A 63 5.25 8.76 -5.39
C GLN A 63 4.66 7.83 -4.31
N ILE A 64 3.82 6.90 -4.74
CA ILE A 64 3.29 5.81 -3.90
C ILE A 64 4.04 4.52 -4.27
N TYR A 65 4.58 3.86 -3.26
CA TYR A 65 5.07 2.49 -3.35
C TYR A 65 3.94 1.51 -3.04
N TYR A 66 3.95 0.33 -3.65
CA TYR A 66 2.93 -0.70 -3.44
C TYR A 66 3.57 -1.99 -2.95
N LEU A 67 3.15 -2.45 -1.77
CA LEU A 67 3.49 -3.76 -1.23
C LEU A 67 2.29 -4.69 -1.46
N ASP A 68 2.47 -5.60 -2.41
CA ASP A 68 1.46 -6.59 -2.76
C ASP A 68 1.48 -7.76 -1.78
N LEU A 69 0.42 -8.00 -1.02
CA LEU A 69 0.40 -9.09 -0.05
C LEU A 69 0.36 -10.48 -0.72
N ASP A 70 -0.04 -10.57 -1.99
CA ASP A 70 0.02 -11.83 -2.74
C ASP A 70 1.46 -12.29 -2.99
N GLN A 71 2.46 -11.43 -2.77
CA GLN A 71 3.86 -11.83 -2.87
C GLN A 71 4.27 -12.84 -1.78
N PHE A 72 3.48 -13.00 -0.72
CA PHE A 72 3.74 -13.92 0.39
C PHE A 72 3.00 -15.26 0.22
N ASP A 73 2.99 -15.80 -1.00
CA ASP A 73 2.22 -16.98 -1.39
C ASP A 73 2.84 -18.34 -0.99
N ASN A 74 4.00 -18.32 -0.34
CA ASN A 74 4.74 -19.51 0.04
C ASN A 74 5.36 -19.41 1.45
N ASP A 75 5.49 -20.56 2.11
CA ASP A 75 5.96 -20.68 3.50
C ASP A 75 7.36 -20.09 3.72
N SER A 76 8.21 -20.04 2.69
CA SER A 76 9.57 -19.49 2.81
C SER A 76 9.58 -17.98 3.07
N MET A 77 8.46 -17.30 2.80
CA MET A 77 8.30 -15.86 3.00
C MET A 77 7.59 -15.50 4.31
N GLN A 78 7.20 -16.49 5.13
CA GLN A 78 6.48 -16.26 6.38
C GLN A 78 7.22 -15.30 7.32
N ASN A 79 8.54 -15.48 7.49
CA ASN A 79 9.34 -14.60 8.35
C ASN A 79 9.36 -13.14 7.86
N LEU A 80 9.36 -12.93 6.54
CA LEU A 80 9.31 -11.59 5.95
C LEU A 80 7.91 -10.99 6.11
N PHE A 81 6.86 -11.80 5.94
CA PHE A 81 5.49 -11.40 6.18
C PHE A 81 5.29 -10.96 7.64
N ASP A 82 5.74 -11.76 8.60
CA ASP A 82 5.62 -11.45 10.03
C ASP A 82 6.35 -10.16 10.40
N GLN A 83 7.53 -9.92 9.82
CA GLN A 83 8.26 -8.65 9.98
C GLN A 83 7.48 -7.47 9.39
N VAL A 84 6.93 -7.62 8.18
CA VAL A 84 6.08 -6.59 7.56
C VAL A 84 4.88 -6.26 8.44
N ILE A 85 4.17 -7.28 8.94
CA ILE A 85 3.02 -7.09 9.82
C ILE A 85 3.42 -6.40 11.12
N THR A 86 4.55 -6.77 11.71
CA THR A 86 5.08 -6.19 12.94
C THR A 86 5.47 -4.72 12.76
N ASP A 87 6.25 -4.41 11.73
CA ASP A 87 6.76 -3.05 11.48
C ASP A 87 5.66 -2.10 10.99
N SER A 88 4.76 -2.59 10.12
CA SER A 88 3.60 -1.82 9.69
C SER A 88 2.58 -1.69 10.83
N GLY A 89 2.42 -2.69 11.70
CA GLY A 89 1.25 -2.80 12.57
C GLY A 89 -0.03 -2.94 11.73
N LEU A 90 0.04 -3.70 10.64
CA LEU A 90 -1.05 -3.87 9.68
C LEU A 90 -2.17 -4.71 10.31
N GLN A 91 -3.38 -4.15 10.35
CA GLN A 91 -4.58 -4.88 10.82
C GLN A 91 -5.51 -5.26 9.67
N TYR A 92 -5.64 -4.39 8.67
CA TYR A 92 -6.55 -4.55 7.54
C TYR A 92 -5.97 -3.94 6.27
N THR A 93 -6.41 -4.43 5.12
CA THR A 93 -6.16 -3.81 3.82
C THR A 93 -7.44 -3.17 3.26
N PRO A 94 -7.33 -2.12 2.43
CA PRO A 94 -6.11 -1.40 2.06
C PRO A 94 -5.62 -0.52 3.22
N THR A 95 -4.30 -0.35 3.31
CA THR A 95 -3.67 0.61 4.25
C THR A 95 -2.67 1.46 3.49
N VAL A 96 -2.64 2.76 3.76
CA VAL A 96 -1.66 3.70 3.21
C VAL A 96 -0.90 4.36 4.35
N GLU A 97 0.42 4.24 4.33
CA GLU A 97 1.32 4.74 5.38
C GLU A 97 2.25 5.78 4.80
N LYS A 98 2.45 6.88 5.53
CA LYS A 98 3.59 7.78 5.30
C LYS A 98 4.65 7.47 6.32
N ILE A 99 5.82 7.12 5.83
CA ILE A 99 6.99 6.82 6.63
C ILE A 99 7.98 7.98 6.52
N ASN A 100 8.60 8.34 7.63
CA ASN A 100 9.74 9.25 7.68
C ASN A 100 10.71 8.81 8.77
N GLN A 101 12.00 8.72 8.45
CA GLN A 101 13.04 8.29 9.42
C GLN A 101 12.71 6.95 10.10
N GLY A 102 12.15 6.00 9.32
CA GLY A 102 11.81 4.66 9.80
C GLY A 102 10.55 4.58 10.66
N VAL A 103 9.83 5.69 10.84
CA VAL A 103 8.61 5.76 11.66
C VAL A 103 7.40 6.08 10.78
N ILE A 104 6.28 5.41 11.05
CA ILE A 104 4.99 5.73 10.44
C ILE A 104 4.47 7.03 11.07
N VAL A 105 4.50 8.12 10.30
CA VAL A 105 4.05 9.45 10.74
C VAL A 105 2.60 9.75 10.37
N ASN A 106 2.01 8.99 9.45
CA ASN A 106 0.59 9.04 9.11
C ASN A 106 0.13 7.67 8.60
N LYS A 107 -1.10 7.27 8.94
CA LYS A 107 -1.71 6.00 8.53
C LYS A 107 -3.18 6.21 8.18
N LEU A 108 -3.56 5.78 6.99
CA LEU A 108 -4.92 5.80 6.47
C LEU A 108 -5.36 4.36 6.21
N VAL A 109 -6.51 3.96 6.76
CA VAL A 109 -6.97 2.56 6.71
C VAL A 109 -8.35 2.47 6.06
N GLY A 110 -8.51 1.48 5.19
CA GLY A 110 -9.80 1.05 4.66
C GLY A 110 -10.21 1.67 3.33
N SER A 111 -11.34 1.18 2.80
CA SER A 111 -11.80 1.55 1.45
C SER A 111 -12.38 2.96 1.30
N THR A 112 -12.57 3.68 2.40
CA THR A 112 -13.19 5.02 2.44
C THR A 112 -12.17 6.15 2.45
N ILE A 113 -10.87 5.83 2.34
CA ILE A 113 -9.81 6.83 2.16
C ILE A 113 -10.16 7.73 0.98
N THR A 114 -10.17 9.03 1.22
CA THR A 114 -10.55 10.05 0.25
C THR A 114 -9.33 10.60 -0.50
N LEU A 115 -9.59 11.21 -1.67
CA LEU A 115 -8.55 11.90 -2.43
C LEU A 115 -7.90 13.04 -1.64
N SER A 116 -8.66 13.76 -0.82
CA SER A 116 -8.15 14.84 0.02
C SER A 116 -7.17 14.30 1.07
N GLN A 117 -7.49 13.16 1.70
CA GLN A 117 -6.59 12.53 2.67
C GLN A 117 -5.28 12.10 2.00
N LEU A 118 -5.35 11.46 0.82
CA LEU A 118 -4.14 11.10 0.07
C LEU A 118 -3.27 12.32 -0.29
N ARG A 119 -3.90 13.43 -0.70
CA ARG A 119 -3.18 14.68 -1.04
C ARG A 119 -2.56 15.36 0.18
N SER A 120 -3.11 15.15 1.36
CA SER A 120 -2.58 15.69 2.62
C SER A 120 -1.45 14.86 3.23
N LEU A 121 -1.08 13.72 2.63
CA LEU A 121 -0.08 12.81 3.20
C LEU A 121 1.26 13.49 3.43
#